data_AF-A0AAU4TVP4-F1
#
_entry.id   AF-A0AAU4TVP4-F1
#
_cell.length_a   1.000
_cell.length_b   1.000
_cell.length_c   1.000
_cell.angle_alpha   90.00
_cell.angle_beta   90.00
_cell.angle_gamma   90.00
#
_symmetry.space_group_name_H-M   'P 1'
#
loop_
_entity.id
_entity.type
_entity.pdbx_description
1 polymer ?
#
loop_
_entity_poly.entity_id
_entity_poly.type
_entity_poly.pdbx_seq_one_letter_code
_entity_poly.pdbx_strand_id
1 'polypeptide(L)'
;MSAPTTDGISGITGYAHLWQDSPHAPRWVLWDTAGEVLVFDRDVNCPVHIDDEAIRDEVLRRMRAAGVPESPEYPGRPCGR
;
A
#
# COMPACT_ATOMS: atom_id res chain seq x y z
N MET A 1 -16.63 7.42 24.11
CA MET A 1 -15.31 7.39 23.47
C MET A 1 -15.55 7.25 21.98
N SER A 2 -15.55 8.37 21.26
CA SER A 2 -15.75 8.37 19.80
C SER A 2 -14.41 8.15 19.13
N ALA A 3 -14.31 7.13 18.28
CA ALA A 3 -13.13 6.93 17.45
C ALA A 3 -12.90 8.17 16.57
N PRO A 4 -11.66 8.66 16.42
CA PRO A 4 -11.39 9.78 15.52
C PRO A 4 -11.79 9.35 14.10
N THR A 5 -12.78 10.03 13.54
CA THR A 5 -13.22 9.84 12.17
C THR A 5 -12.06 10.22 11.26
N THR A 6 -11.53 9.23 10.55
CA THR A 6 -10.40 9.24 9.61
C THR A 6 -10.47 10.28 8.48
N ASP A 7 -11.53 11.10 8.43
CA ASP A 7 -11.75 12.14 7.42
C ASP A 7 -10.75 13.31 7.48
N GLY A 8 -9.93 13.38 8.55
CA GLY A 8 -9.06 14.53 8.84
C GLY A 8 -7.58 14.40 8.50
N ILE A 9 -7.11 13.28 7.94
CA ILE A 9 -5.67 13.13 7.63
C ILE A 9 -5.34 13.89 6.35
N SER A 10 -4.91 15.14 6.51
CA SER A 10 -4.43 15.98 5.41
C SER A 10 -3.30 15.27 4.66
N GLY A 11 -3.41 15.14 3.33
CA GLY A 11 -2.41 14.47 2.48
C GLY A 11 -2.78 13.05 2.03
N ILE A 12 -3.76 12.38 2.66
CA ILE A 12 -4.15 11.02 2.28
C ILE A 12 -4.67 10.91 0.84
N THR A 13 -5.30 11.97 0.34
CA THR A 13 -5.86 12.03 -1.03
C THR A 13 -4.80 11.80 -2.11
N GLY A 14 -3.54 12.16 -1.86
CA GLY A 14 -2.43 11.92 -2.80
C GLY A 14 -2.16 10.43 -3.04
N TYR A 15 -2.56 9.57 -2.10
CA TYR A 15 -2.34 8.13 -2.15
C TYR A 15 -3.55 7.34 -2.67
N ALA A 16 -4.64 8.01 -3.05
CA ALA A 16 -5.90 7.37 -3.44
C ALA A 16 -5.77 6.30 -4.53
N HIS A 17 -4.79 6.45 -5.41
CA HIS A 17 -4.48 5.55 -6.51
C HIS A 17 -3.97 4.16 -6.05
N LEU A 18 -3.54 3.99 -4.80
CA LEU A 18 -2.99 2.74 -4.26
C LEU A 18 -4.07 1.67 -3.97
N TRP A 19 -5.34 2.08 -3.85
CA TRP A 19 -6.48 1.20 -3.54
C TRP A 19 -7.64 1.37 -4.54
N GLN A 20 -7.35 1.89 -5.73
CA GLN A 20 -8.32 1.87 -6.83
C GLN A 20 -8.31 0.50 -7.51
N ASP A 21 -9.49 0.05 -7.95
CA ASP A 21 -9.62 -1.14 -8.78
C ASP A 21 -8.84 -0.98 -10.10
N SER A 22 -8.12 -2.05 -10.48
CA SER A 22 -7.43 -2.14 -11.77
C SER A 22 -7.96 -3.35 -12.55
N PRO A 23 -8.32 -3.22 -13.83
CA PRO A 23 -8.76 -4.36 -14.65
C PRO A 23 -7.61 -5.32 -15.02
N HIS A 24 -6.37 -4.99 -14.67
CA HIS A 24 -5.17 -5.79 -14.94
C HIS A 24 -4.63 -6.45 -13.66
N ALA A 25 -3.52 -7.20 -13.78
CA ALA A 25 -2.83 -7.73 -12.61
C ALA A 25 -2.57 -6.60 -11.59
N PRO A 26 -2.73 -6.87 -10.28
CA PRO A 26 -2.61 -5.84 -9.26
C PRO A 26 -1.19 -5.28 -9.27
N ARG A 27 -1.09 -3.98 -9.61
CA ARG A 27 0.16 -3.21 -9.60
C ARG A 27 0.70 -3.07 -8.17
N TRP A 28 -0.19 -2.83 -7.22
CA TRP A 28 0.15 -2.62 -5.83
C TRP A 28 0.08 -3.93 -5.05
N VAL A 29 1.05 -4.14 -4.18
CA VAL A 29 1.08 -5.26 -3.22
C VAL A 29 1.49 -4.73 -1.86
N LEU A 30 0.88 -5.25 -0.80
CA LEU A 30 1.37 -5.11 0.55
C LEU A 30 2.44 -6.18 0.78
N TRP A 31 3.69 -5.77 0.92
CA TRP A 31 4.82 -6.68 1.13
C TRP A 31 5.18 -6.73 2.61
N ASP A 32 4.92 -7.87 3.24
CA ASP A 32 5.29 -8.10 4.64
C ASP A 32 6.78 -8.51 4.73
N THR A 33 7.64 -7.53 5.03
CA THR A 33 9.07 -7.73 5.24
C THR A 33 9.37 -8.06 6.69
N ALA A 34 8.92 -9.22 7.19
CA ALA A 34 9.31 -9.84 8.47
C ALA A 34 9.56 -8.84 9.63
N GLY A 35 8.72 -7.80 9.74
CA GLY A 35 8.98 -6.66 10.63
C GLY A 35 8.33 -5.34 10.21
N GLU A 36 8.04 -5.15 8.92
CA GLU A 36 7.27 -4.00 8.41
C GLU A 36 6.43 -4.40 7.20
N VAL A 37 5.25 -3.79 7.03
CA VAL A 37 4.45 -3.95 5.81
C VAL A 37 4.67 -2.74 4.91
N LEU A 38 5.25 -2.97 3.74
CA LEU A 38 5.56 -1.96 2.75
C LEU A 38 4.50 -1.94 1.64
N VAL A 39 4.20 -0.77 1.11
CA VAL A 39 3.49 -0.65 -0.17
C VAL A 39 4.50 -0.86 -1.29
N PHE A 40 4.29 -1.84 -2.16
CA PHE A 40 5.19 -2.15 -3.27
C PHE A 40 4.55 -1.87 -4.63
N ASP A 41 5.28 -1.15 -5.48
CA ASP A 41 4.91 -0.92 -6.88
C ASP A 41 5.58 -1.96 -7.78
N ARG A 42 4.78 -2.86 -8.36
CA ARG A 42 5.29 -3.90 -9.26
C ARG A 42 5.66 -3.38 -10.65
N ASP A 43 5.20 -2.19 -11.05
CA ASP A 43 5.54 -1.61 -12.34
C ASP A 43 6.96 -1.03 -12.32
N VAL A 44 7.32 -0.33 -11.23
CA VAL A 44 8.68 0.23 -11.06
C VAL A 44 9.61 -0.67 -10.23
N ASN A 45 9.08 -1.78 -9.70
CA ASN A 45 9.82 -2.76 -8.91
C ASN A 45 10.45 -2.20 -7.62
N CYS A 46 9.75 -1.26 -6.97
CA CYS A 46 10.25 -0.53 -5.80
C CYS A 46 9.16 -0.34 -4.73
N PRO A 47 9.54 -0.27 -3.43
CA PRO A 47 8.66 0.22 -2.38
C PRO A 47 8.25 1.69 -2.60
N VAL A 48 7.01 2.02 -2.28
CA VAL A 48 6.50 3.39 -2.20
C VAL A 48 6.92 3.99 -0.87
N HIS A 49 7.59 5.14 -0.90
CA HIS A 49 7.99 5.84 0.30
C HIS A 49 6.86 6.73 0.84
N ILE A 50 6.54 6.57 2.13
CA ILE A 50 5.55 7.35 2.86
C ILE A 50 6.20 7.75 4.18
N ASP A 51 6.63 9.01 4.28
CA ASP A 51 7.37 9.52 5.45
C ASP A 51 6.51 9.61 6.72
N ASP A 52 5.24 9.97 6.57
CA ASP A 52 4.33 10.17 7.68
C ASP A 52 3.69 8.85 8.11
N GLU A 53 3.95 8.44 9.35
CA GLU A 53 3.44 7.19 9.93
C GLU A 53 1.91 7.12 9.97
N ALA A 54 1.23 8.23 10.30
CA ALA A 54 -0.23 8.25 10.34
C ALA A 54 -0.83 8.12 8.93
N ILE A 55 -0.19 8.72 7.93
CA ILE A 55 -0.56 8.51 6.52
C ILE A 55 -0.29 7.06 6.11
N ARG A 56 0.89 6.50 6.43
CA ARG A 56 1.25 5.12 6.09
C ARG A 56 0.22 4.14 6.65
N ASP A 57 -0.11 4.25 7.93
CA ASP A 57 -1.07 3.35 8.59
C ASP A 57 -2.46 3.43 7.95
N GLU A 58 -2.88 4.63 7.56
CA GLU A 58 -4.16 4.84 6.88
C GLU A 58 -4.15 4.27 5.45
N VAL A 59 -3.05 4.44 4.71
CA VAL A 59 -2.85 3.83 3.39
C VAL A 59 -2.95 2.31 3.50
N LEU A 60 -2.22 1.70 4.42
CA LEU A 60 -2.26 0.25 4.65
C LEU A 60 -3.68 -0.23 4.98
N ARG A 61 -4.40 0.50 5.83
CA ARG A 61 -5.80 0.20 6.18
C ARG A 61 -6.71 0.23 4.96
N ARG A 62 -6.60 1.25 4.10
CA ARG A 62 -7.43 1.39 2.89
C ARG A 62 -7.10 0.35 1.83
N MET A 63 -5.82 0.04 1.63
CA MET A 63 -5.39 -1.00 0.69
C MET A 63 -5.93 -2.38 1.10
N ARG A 64 -5.85 -2.73 2.39
CA ARG A 64 -6.46 -3.97 2.91
C ARG A 64 -7.97 -3.99 2.72
N ALA A 65 -8.65 -2.88 3.01
CA ALA A 65 -10.10 -2.77 2.82
C ALA A 65 -10.52 -2.93 1.34
N ALA A 66 -9.67 -2.51 0.40
CA ALA A 66 -9.87 -2.69 -1.03
C ALA A 66 -9.44 -4.07 -1.55
N GLY A 67 -8.92 -4.96 -0.68
CA GLY A 67 -8.49 -6.29 -1.07
C GLY A 67 -7.18 -6.34 -1.87
N VAL A 68 -6.32 -5.32 -1.72
CA VAL A 68 -4.96 -5.37 -2.28
C VAL A 68 -4.23 -6.59 -1.73
N PRO A 69 -3.59 -7.42 -2.57
CA PRO A 69 -2.89 -8.62 -2.12
C PRO A 69 -1.78 -8.27 -1.11
N GLU A 70 -1.68 -9.09 -0.07
CA GLU A 70 -0.66 -9.00 0.99
C GLU A 70 0.11 -10.33 1.04
N SER A 71 1.44 -10.28 0.95
CA SER A 71 2.30 -11.48 0.97
C SER A 71 3.68 -11.17 1.57
N PRO A 72 4.31 -12.13 2.26
CA PRO A 72 5.71 -12.02 2.67
C PRO A 72 6.71 -12.28 1.52
N GLU A 73 6.24 -12.86 0.40
CA GLU A 73 7.07 -13.15 -0.75
C GLU A 73 7.41 -11.86 -1.51
N TYR A 74 8.64 -11.76 -2.03
CA TYR A 74 9.04 -10.60 -2.82
C TYR A 74 8.10 -10.42 -4.04
N PRO A 75 7.35 -9.30 -4.12
CA PRO A 75 6.28 -9.13 -5.12
C PRO A 75 6.79 -8.61 -6.47
N GLY A 76 8.06 -8.20 -6.49
CA GLY A 76 8.73 -7.66 -7.66
C GLY A 76 8.97 -8.70 -8.75
N ARG A 77 9.45 -8.22 -9.89
CA ARG A 77 9.93 -9.12 -10.95
C ARG A 77 11.30 -9.67 -10.53
N PRO A 78 11.56 -10.97 -10.65
CA PRO A 78 12.90 -11.49 -10.44
C PRO A 78 13.86 -10.81 -11.41
N CYS A 79 15.03 -10.42 -10.90
CA CYS A 79 16.11 -9.92 -11.74
C CYS A 79 16.56 -11.05 -12.68
N GLY A 80 16.26 -10.92 -13.97
CA GLY A 80 16.67 -11.88 -15.00
C GLY A 80 15.49 -12.48 -15.77
N ARG A 81 15.11 -11.82 -16.86
CA ARG A 81 14.57 -12.49 -18.04
C ARG A 81 15.27 -11.94 -19.28
#